data_AF-A0A4Z1A3I7-F1
#
_entry.id   AF-A0A4Z1A3I7-F1
#
_cell.length_a   1.000
_cell.length_b   1.000
_cell.length_c   1.000
_cell.angle_alpha   90.00
_cell.angle_beta   90.00
_cell.angle_gamma   90.00
#
_symmetry.space_group_name_H-M   'P 1'
#
loop_
_entity.id
_entity.type
_entity.pdbx_description
1 polymer ?
#
loop_
_entity_poly.entity_id
_entity_poly.type
_entity_poly.pdbx_seq_one_letter_code
_entity_poly.pdbx_strand_id
1 'polypeptide(L)'
;MNLVLKLIITLVLVSNCRPNTITKEEITSLRDKNQANISQFSQMVLPKILGSEYKRFEIGLDKDNQNEVHITYGSNSALTFNDAKEYRKVSLEYQSLVMLRIGYALGLHHFHRLSLSLSKPFFIQGEKNPETEIQEAEILRTTMEKLALEKFFEDHPQYDPYKAPMIGEKEWESITGEVQKLWKVELDEISRVKVE
;
A
#
# COMPACT_ATOMS: atom_id res chain seq x y z
N MET A 1 -25.99 -18.57 -36.73
CA MET A 1 -24.94 -17.90 -35.91
C MET A 1 -24.34 -18.95 -34.98
N ASN A 2 -23.15 -19.45 -35.35
CA ASN A 2 -22.64 -20.77 -34.95
C ASN A 2 -22.43 -20.93 -33.44
N LEU A 3 -22.85 -22.08 -32.91
CA LEU A 3 -22.62 -22.54 -31.55
C LEU A 3 -21.12 -22.45 -31.16
N VAL A 4 -20.25 -22.68 -32.14
CA VAL A 4 -18.78 -22.58 -32.03
C VAL A 4 -18.33 -21.15 -31.74
N LEU A 5 -18.95 -20.14 -32.34
CA LEU A 5 -18.61 -18.73 -32.11
C LEU A 5 -19.01 -18.29 -30.69
N LYS A 6 -20.17 -18.78 -30.21
CA LYS A 6 -20.60 -18.56 -28.82
C LYS A 6 -19.65 -19.23 -27.82
N LEU A 7 -19.15 -20.42 -28.13
CA LEU A 7 -18.23 -21.15 -27.25
C LEU A 7 -16.86 -20.46 -27.13
N ILE A 8 -16.32 -19.92 -28.23
CA ILE A 8 -15.05 -19.18 -28.25
C ILE A 8 -15.17 -17.86 -27.50
N ILE A 9 -16.27 -17.12 -27.69
CA ILE A 9 -16.51 -15.85 -26.98
C ILE A 9 -16.64 -16.09 -25.47
N THR A 10 -17.34 -17.15 -25.05
CA THR A 10 -17.42 -17.50 -23.62
C THR A 10 -16.05 -17.90 -23.07
N LEU A 11 -15.26 -18.70 -23.80
CA LEU A 11 -13.93 -19.15 -23.34
C LEU A 11 -12.95 -17.99 -23.13
N VAL A 12 -12.98 -16.98 -24.03
CA VAL A 12 -12.14 -15.78 -23.93
C VAL A 12 -12.57 -14.87 -22.77
N LEU A 13 -13.87 -14.83 -22.45
CA LEU A 13 -14.39 -14.01 -21.34
C LEU A 13 -14.09 -14.62 -19.95
N VAL A 14 -13.96 -15.95 -19.82
CA VAL A 14 -13.68 -16.58 -18.51
C VAL A 14 -12.18 -16.66 -18.19
N SER A 15 -11.30 -16.57 -19.19
CA SER A 15 -9.89 -16.95 -19.02
C SER A 15 -8.91 -15.81 -18.71
N ASN A 16 -9.27 -14.52 -18.77
CA ASN A 16 -8.23 -13.48 -18.57
C ASN A 16 -8.64 -12.11 -17.99
N CYS A 17 -9.74 -12.02 -17.23
CA CYS A 17 -10.02 -10.84 -16.40
C CYS A 17 -10.05 -11.19 -14.92
N ARG A 18 -9.01 -11.87 -14.41
CA ARG A 18 -8.67 -11.74 -13.00
C ARG A 18 -7.47 -10.78 -12.92
N PRO A 19 -7.57 -9.64 -12.22
CA PRO A 19 -6.38 -8.85 -11.94
C PRO A 19 -5.36 -9.79 -11.30
N ASN A 20 -4.11 -9.76 -11.77
CA ASN A 20 -3.04 -10.57 -11.22
C ASN A 20 -2.84 -10.13 -9.76
N THR A 21 -3.53 -10.78 -8.82
CA THR A 21 -3.37 -10.50 -7.39
C THR A 21 -2.05 -11.11 -6.96
N ILE A 22 -1.10 -10.25 -6.60
CA ILE A 22 0.20 -10.67 -6.09
C ILE A 22 0.03 -11.56 -4.85
N THR A 23 0.78 -12.66 -4.76
CA THR A 23 0.67 -13.62 -3.65
C THR A 23 1.89 -13.57 -2.74
N LYS A 24 1.74 -14.10 -1.52
CA LYS A 24 2.85 -14.25 -0.57
C LYS A 24 3.96 -15.12 -1.15
N GLU A 25 3.63 -16.17 -1.88
CA GLU A 25 4.62 -17.07 -2.50
C GLU A 25 5.43 -16.35 -3.58
N GLU A 26 4.80 -15.52 -4.43
CA GLU A 26 5.51 -14.73 -5.43
C GLU A 26 6.50 -13.78 -4.77
N ILE A 27 6.05 -13.02 -3.77
CA ILE A 27 6.91 -12.08 -3.04
C ILE A 27 8.03 -12.81 -2.29
N THR A 28 7.71 -13.92 -1.64
CA THR A 28 8.71 -14.72 -0.90
C THR A 28 9.78 -15.24 -1.85
N SER A 29 9.38 -15.78 -3.01
CA SER A 29 10.35 -16.22 -4.02
C SER A 29 11.20 -15.06 -4.56
N LEU A 30 10.64 -13.86 -4.72
CA LEU A 30 11.40 -12.69 -5.12
C LEU A 30 12.38 -12.26 -4.03
N ARG A 31 11.91 -12.14 -2.79
CA ARG A 31 12.69 -11.69 -1.63
C ARG A 31 13.85 -12.63 -1.31
N ASP A 32 13.57 -13.93 -1.18
CA ASP A 32 14.54 -14.90 -0.66
C ASP A 32 15.63 -15.26 -1.68
N LYS A 33 15.38 -15.09 -2.98
CA LYS A 33 16.37 -15.28 -4.05
C LYS A 33 17.18 -14.02 -4.34
N ASN A 34 16.81 -12.87 -3.76
CA ASN A 34 17.41 -11.60 -4.11
C ASN A 34 18.70 -11.35 -3.32
N GLN A 35 19.77 -10.99 -4.04
CA GLN A 35 21.03 -10.52 -3.45
C GLN A 35 21.33 -9.05 -3.78
N ALA A 36 20.38 -8.36 -4.42
CA ALA A 36 20.49 -6.94 -4.73
C ALA A 36 20.40 -6.11 -3.44
N ASN A 37 20.92 -4.89 -3.50
CA ASN A 37 20.73 -3.96 -2.39
C ASN A 37 19.26 -3.51 -2.30
N ILE A 38 18.89 -2.94 -1.16
CA ILE A 38 17.52 -2.53 -0.87
C ILE A 38 16.95 -1.56 -1.92
N SER A 39 17.78 -0.69 -2.51
CA SER A 39 17.32 0.24 -3.56
C SER A 39 16.87 -0.49 -4.81
N GLN A 40 17.71 -1.40 -5.31
CA GLN A 40 17.42 -2.18 -6.52
C GLN A 40 16.22 -3.12 -6.30
N PHE A 41 16.18 -3.78 -5.14
CA PHE A 41 15.06 -4.66 -4.81
C PHE A 41 13.75 -3.89 -4.67
N SER A 42 13.76 -2.73 -3.99
CA SER A 42 12.57 -1.89 -3.82
C SER A 42 12.01 -1.40 -5.15
N GLN A 43 12.87 -0.94 -6.07
CA GLN A 43 12.45 -0.52 -7.41
C GLN A 43 11.80 -1.66 -8.21
N MET A 44 12.20 -2.91 -7.98
CA MET A 44 11.61 -4.08 -8.62
C MET A 44 10.28 -4.51 -7.96
N VAL A 45 10.23 -4.54 -6.62
CA VAL A 45 9.13 -5.17 -5.88
C VAL A 45 7.97 -4.22 -5.58
N LEU A 46 8.24 -2.93 -5.32
CA LEU A 46 7.21 -1.98 -4.94
C LEU A 46 6.16 -1.75 -6.04
N PRO A 47 6.51 -1.61 -7.33
CA PRO A 47 5.51 -1.52 -8.40
C PRO A 47 4.64 -2.77 -8.50
N LYS A 48 5.15 -3.95 -8.13
CA LYS A 48 4.37 -5.20 -8.10
C LYS A 48 3.37 -5.22 -6.94
N ILE A 49 3.77 -4.72 -5.76
CA ILE A 49 2.94 -4.68 -4.55
C ILE A 49 1.84 -3.61 -4.66
N LEU A 50 2.21 -2.41 -5.11
CA LEU A 50 1.35 -1.23 -5.09
C LEU A 50 0.67 -0.95 -6.45
N GLY A 51 1.11 -1.60 -7.53
CA GLY A 51 0.55 -1.42 -8.86
C GLY A 51 0.59 0.05 -9.30
N SER A 52 -0.55 0.54 -9.79
CA SER A 52 -0.72 1.94 -10.22
C SER A 52 -0.66 2.96 -9.08
N GLU A 53 -0.72 2.52 -7.82
CA GLU A 53 -0.61 3.43 -6.68
C GLU A 53 0.83 3.73 -6.29
N TYR A 54 1.81 3.00 -6.83
CA TYR A 54 3.22 3.30 -6.59
C TYR A 54 3.60 4.64 -7.20
N LYS A 55 4.21 5.53 -6.40
CA LYS A 55 4.67 6.85 -6.89
C LYS A 55 6.18 6.98 -6.80
N ARG A 56 6.74 6.76 -5.61
CA ARG A 56 8.14 7.06 -5.35
C ARG A 56 8.74 6.19 -4.25
N PHE A 57 10.03 5.94 -4.39
CA PHE A 57 10.88 5.31 -3.40
C PHE A 57 12.16 6.13 -3.23
N GLU A 58 12.53 6.40 -1.98
CA GLU A 58 13.76 7.10 -1.60
C GLU A 58 14.37 6.43 -0.37
N ILE A 59 15.70 6.50 -0.25
CA ILE A 59 16.41 6.11 0.97
C ILE A 59 17.03 7.36 1.55
N GLY A 60 16.71 7.65 2.80
CA GLY A 60 17.20 8.79 3.54
C GLY A 60 17.86 8.36 4.85
N LEU A 61 18.15 9.36 5.67
CA LEU A 61 18.52 9.17 7.06
C LEU A 61 17.38 9.67 7.94
N ASP A 62 17.08 8.91 8.99
CA ASP A 62 16.15 9.37 10.02
C ASP A 62 16.82 10.35 10.98
N LYS A 63 16.07 10.74 12.02
CA LYS A 63 16.50 11.66 13.07
C LYS A 63 17.73 11.15 13.86
N ASP A 64 18.01 9.86 13.80
CA ASP A 64 19.09 9.17 14.50
C ASP A 64 20.28 8.87 13.57
N ASN A 65 20.29 9.44 12.35
CA ASN A 65 21.26 9.17 11.28
C ASN A 65 21.30 7.69 10.84
N GLN A 66 20.18 6.98 10.94
CA GLN A 66 20.05 5.60 10.47
C GLN A 66 19.22 5.53 9.19
N ASN A 67 19.42 4.48 8.39
CA ASN A 67 18.76 4.32 7.10
C ASN A 67 17.24 4.27 7.26
N GLU A 68 16.54 5.20 6.58
CA GLU A 68 15.09 5.23 6.49
C GLU A 68 14.65 4.99 5.05
N VAL A 69 13.70 4.08 4.88
CA VAL A 69 13.07 3.80 3.60
C VAL A 69 11.80 4.64 3.49
N HIS A 70 11.75 5.54 2.51
CA HIS A 70 10.58 6.38 2.26
C HIS A 70 9.84 5.91 1.01
N ILE A 71 8.55 5.62 1.15
CA ILE A 71 7.70 5.18 0.06
C ILE A 71 6.47 6.08 -0.02
N THR A 72 6.30 6.70 -1.18
CA THR A 72 5.11 7.47 -1.50
C THR A 72 4.20 6.65 -2.40
N TYR A 73 2.93 6.59 -2.03
CA TYR A 73 1.93 5.85 -2.78
C TYR A 73 0.56 6.54 -2.69
N GLY A 74 -0.37 6.12 -3.53
CA GLY A 74 -1.78 6.49 -3.44
C GLY A 74 -2.48 6.49 -4.78
N SER A 75 -3.81 6.42 -4.73
CA SER A 75 -4.66 6.32 -5.92
C SER A 75 -4.66 7.59 -6.77
N ASN A 76 -4.87 7.41 -8.07
CA ASN A 76 -5.20 8.47 -9.03
C ASN A 76 -6.71 8.80 -9.06
N SER A 77 -7.53 8.06 -8.30
CA SER A 77 -8.96 8.29 -8.16
C SER A 77 -9.33 8.83 -6.78
N ALA A 78 -10.18 9.85 -6.78
CA ALA A 78 -10.93 10.26 -5.60
C ALA A 78 -11.96 9.17 -5.30
N LEU A 79 -11.67 8.30 -4.33
CA LEU A 79 -12.71 7.43 -3.78
C LEU A 79 -13.74 8.33 -3.10
N THR A 80 -15.00 8.25 -3.54
CA THR A 80 -16.12 8.95 -2.92
C THR A 80 -16.55 8.14 -1.70
N PHE A 81 -16.24 8.65 -0.52
CA PHE A 81 -16.81 8.17 0.73
C PHE A 81 -17.94 9.11 1.11
N ASN A 82 -18.99 8.58 1.74
CA ASN A 82 -20.10 9.39 2.24
C ASN A 82 -19.98 9.69 3.74
N ASP A 83 -19.05 9.02 4.44
CA ASP A 83 -18.80 9.20 5.87
C ASP A 83 -17.30 9.43 6.12
N ALA A 84 -16.97 10.55 6.76
CA ALA A 84 -15.61 10.91 7.13
C ALA A 84 -14.99 9.93 8.15
N LYS A 85 -15.81 9.33 9.02
CA LYS A 85 -15.33 8.31 9.98
C LYS A 85 -14.96 7.02 9.26
N GLU A 86 -15.79 6.59 8.32
CA GLU A 86 -15.50 5.42 7.49
C GLU A 86 -14.25 5.66 6.63
N TYR A 87 -14.15 6.84 6.00
CA TYR A 87 -12.97 7.23 5.23
C TYR A 87 -11.69 7.13 6.06
N ARG A 88 -11.71 7.66 7.28
CA ARG A 88 -10.56 7.59 8.18
C ARG A 88 -10.22 6.16 8.55
N LYS A 89 -11.21 5.36 8.94
CA LYS A 89 -11.02 3.96 9.31
C LYS A 89 -10.38 3.18 8.15
N VAL A 90 -10.96 3.26 6.96
CA VAL A 90 -10.47 2.57 5.76
C VAL A 90 -9.08 3.05 5.38
N SER A 91 -8.79 4.35 5.50
CA SER A 91 -7.46 4.89 5.20
C SER A 91 -6.38 4.37 6.15
N LEU A 92 -6.67 4.30 7.46
CA LEU A 92 -5.74 3.76 8.46
C LEU A 92 -5.55 2.26 8.31
N GLU A 93 -6.62 1.51 8.05
CA GLU A 93 -6.55 0.09 7.75
C GLU A 93 -5.72 -0.16 6.48
N TYR A 94 -5.95 0.61 5.43
CA TYR A 94 -5.21 0.49 4.18
C TYR A 94 -3.72 0.83 4.36
N GLN A 95 -3.41 1.91 5.09
CA GLN A 95 -2.03 2.24 5.42
C GLN A 95 -1.35 1.12 6.23
N SER A 96 -2.08 0.50 7.16
CA SER A 96 -1.58 -0.65 7.93
C SER A 96 -1.27 -1.85 7.01
N LEU A 97 -2.16 -2.14 6.05
CA LEU A 97 -1.96 -3.18 5.06
C LEU A 97 -0.70 -2.95 4.23
N VAL A 98 -0.53 -1.73 3.73
CA VAL A 98 0.62 -1.36 2.91
C VAL A 98 1.92 -1.46 3.72
N MET A 99 1.89 -1.04 4.99
CA MET A 99 3.00 -1.20 5.94
C MET A 99 3.41 -2.67 6.08
N LEU A 100 2.44 -3.57 6.28
CA LEU A 100 2.73 -5.00 6.41
C LEU A 100 3.23 -5.63 5.10
N ARG A 101 2.61 -5.31 3.96
CA ARG A 101 3.06 -5.82 2.65
C ARG A 101 4.49 -5.42 2.34
N ILE A 102 4.80 -4.14 2.50
CA ILE A 102 6.13 -3.62 2.21
C ILE A 102 7.13 -4.13 3.25
N GLY A 103 6.77 -4.10 4.54
CA GLY A 103 7.60 -4.62 5.62
C GLY A 103 7.97 -6.10 5.42
N TYR A 104 7.01 -6.92 5.00
CA TYR A 104 7.26 -8.33 4.67
C TYR A 104 8.21 -8.49 3.49
N ALA A 105 8.00 -7.73 2.41
CA ALA A 105 8.82 -7.80 1.22
C ALA A 105 10.26 -7.35 1.50
N LEU A 106 10.44 -6.23 2.19
CA LEU A 106 11.75 -5.65 2.45
C LEU A 106 12.46 -6.25 3.67
N GLY A 107 11.80 -7.10 4.46
CA GLY A 107 12.26 -7.53 5.79
C GLY A 107 13.66 -8.15 5.86
N LEU A 108 14.16 -8.74 4.77
CA LEU A 108 15.53 -9.30 4.71
C LEU A 108 16.62 -8.24 4.42
N HIS A 109 16.24 -7.01 4.10
CA HIS A 109 17.18 -5.92 3.84
C HIS A 109 17.43 -5.07 5.09
N HIS A 110 18.60 -4.44 5.13
CA HIS A 110 18.99 -3.55 6.22
C HIS A 110 18.39 -2.16 6.06
N PHE A 111 17.45 -1.82 6.94
CA PHE A 111 16.94 -0.47 7.17
C PHE A 111 16.54 -0.35 8.65
N HIS A 112 16.54 0.86 9.18
CA HIS A 112 16.13 1.13 10.55
C HIS A 112 14.61 1.39 10.63
N ARG A 113 14.10 2.17 9.67
CA ARG A 113 12.71 2.64 9.69
C ARG A 113 12.08 2.60 8.31
N LEU A 114 10.80 2.28 8.27
CA LEU A 114 9.95 2.34 7.08
C LEU A 114 8.97 3.51 7.23
N SER A 115 9.05 4.48 6.32
CA SER A 115 8.16 5.63 6.21
C SER A 115 7.22 5.45 5.03
N LEU A 116 5.93 5.54 5.28
CA LEU A 116 4.89 5.45 4.27
C LEU A 116 4.12 6.77 4.18
N SER A 117 4.03 7.29 2.95
CA SER A 117 3.38 8.54 2.60
C SER A 117 2.20 8.28 1.66
N LEU A 118 0.98 8.35 2.18
CA LEU A 118 -0.24 8.25 1.38
C LEU A 118 -0.58 9.62 0.79
N SER A 119 -0.60 9.71 -0.53
CA SER A 119 -0.92 10.93 -1.29
C SER A 119 -2.20 10.77 -2.09
N LYS A 120 -3.07 11.77 -2.04
CA LYS A 120 -4.34 11.79 -2.79
C LYS A 120 -4.42 12.99 -3.73
N PRO A 121 -5.10 12.85 -4.88
CA PRO A 121 -5.42 13.98 -5.73
C PRO A 121 -6.51 14.84 -5.08
N PHE A 122 -6.39 16.15 -5.23
CA PHE A 122 -7.33 17.18 -4.83
C PHE A 122 -7.69 18.03 -6.04
N PHE A 123 -8.97 18.30 -6.20
CA PHE A 123 -9.46 19.23 -7.22
C PHE A 123 -9.43 20.66 -6.68
N ILE A 124 -8.76 21.56 -7.39
CA ILE A 124 -8.74 22.99 -7.07
C ILE A 124 -9.86 23.68 -7.84
N GLN A 125 -10.93 24.02 -7.12
CA GLN A 125 -12.05 24.75 -7.72
C GLN A 125 -11.63 26.14 -8.20
N GLY A 126 -11.92 26.44 -9.47
CA GLY A 126 -11.65 27.75 -10.07
C GLY A 126 -10.29 27.90 -10.74
N GLU A 127 -9.51 26.81 -10.85
CA GLU A 127 -8.27 26.81 -11.62
C GLU A 127 -8.56 26.95 -13.12
N LYS A 128 -7.83 27.83 -13.82
CA LYS A 128 -8.07 28.12 -15.25
C LYS A 128 -7.31 27.19 -16.18
N ASN A 129 -6.31 26.48 -15.66
CA ASN A 129 -5.53 25.51 -16.40
C ASN A 129 -5.93 24.08 -15.98
N PRO A 130 -6.54 23.29 -16.87
CA PRO A 130 -6.95 21.91 -16.59
C PRO A 130 -5.80 21.02 -16.09
N GLU A 131 -4.55 21.30 -16.48
CA GLU A 131 -3.39 20.50 -16.06
C GLU A 131 -2.92 20.79 -14.63
N THR A 132 -3.38 21.87 -14.00
CA THR A 132 -3.11 22.20 -12.59
C THR A 132 -4.35 22.04 -11.71
N GLU A 133 -5.47 21.63 -12.30
CA GLU A 133 -6.75 21.44 -11.62
C GLU A 133 -6.69 20.28 -10.61
N ILE A 134 -5.83 19.29 -10.86
CA ILE A 134 -5.56 18.18 -9.95
C ILE A 134 -4.17 18.35 -9.34
N GLN A 135 -4.11 18.63 -8.04
CA GLN A 135 -2.87 18.60 -7.27
C GLN A 135 -2.86 17.41 -6.32
N GLU A 136 -1.72 16.74 -6.16
CA GLU A 136 -1.58 15.68 -5.18
C GLU A 136 -0.99 16.23 -3.89
N ALA A 137 -1.63 15.92 -2.76
CA ALA A 137 -1.05 16.21 -1.46
C ALA A 137 -0.97 14.94 -0.61
N GLU A 138 0.07 14.88 0.20
CA GLU A 138 0.22 13.86 1.23
C GLU A 138 -0.82 14.09 2.33
N ILE A 139 -1.59 13.05 2.64
CA ILE A 139 -2.67 13.12 3.63
C ILE A 139 -2.39 12.30 4.89
N LEU A 140 -1.43 11.38 4.82
CA LEU A 140 -1.03 10.57 5.95
C LEU A 140 0.42 10.15 5.78
N ARG A 141 1.24 10.39 6.80
CA ARG A 141 2.60 9.87 6.92
C ARG A 141 2.73 9.06 8.18
N THR A 142 3.11 7.79 8.04
CA THR A 142 3.43 6.92 9.18
C THR A 142 4.82 6.35 9.07
N THR A 143 5.46 6.13 10.22
CA THR A 143 6.76 5.49 10.31
C THR A 143 6.71 4.30 11.24
N MET A 144 7.44 3.23 10.94
CA MET A 144 7.56 2.06 11.82
C MET A 144 9.02 1.56 11.80
N GLU A 145 9.53 1.24 12.99
CA GLU A 145 10.85 0.62 13.12
C GLU A 145 10.85 -0.80 12.53
N LYS A 146 11.96 -1.18 11.88
CA LYS A 146 12.12 -2.53 11.32
C LYS A 146 11.94 -3.61 12.41
N LEU A 147 12.48 -3.38 13.60
CA LEU A 147 12.36 -4.32 14.72
C LEU A 147 10.89 -4.55 15.13
N ALA A 148 10.05 -3.52 15.08
CA ALA A 148 8.62 -3.65 15.36
C ALA A 148 7.90 -4.47 14.28
N LEU A 149 8.27 -4.29 13.01
CA LEU A 149 7.76 -5.11 11.89
C LEU A 149 8.17 -6.58 12.04
N GLU A 150 9.44 -6.83 12.34
CA GLU A 150 9.96 -8.19 12.54
C GLU A 150 9.25 -8.88 13.69
N LYS A 151 9.14 -8.19 14.84
CA LYS A 151 8.40 -8.69 16.00
C LYS A 151 6.94 -9.01 15.66
N PHE A 152 6.26 -8.14 14.89
CA PHE A 152 4.89 -8.40 14.47
C PHE A 152 4.78 -9.71 13.68
N PHE A 153 5.68 -9.96 12.71
CA PHE A 153 5.67 -11.20 11.93
C PHE A 153 6.10 -12.44 12.72
N GLU A 154 7.00 -12.28 13.71
CA GLU A 154 7.36 -13.34 14.66
C GLU A 154 6.18 -13.74 15.55
N ASP A 155 5.43 -12.75 16.06
CA ASP A 155 4.23 -12.97 16.87
C ASP A 155 3.07 -13.53 16.01
N HIS A 156 3.10 -13.33 14.68
CA HIS A 156 2.07 -13.74 13.72
C HIS A 156 2.62 -14.58 12.54
N PRO A 157 3.20 -15.77 12.77
CA PRO A 157 3.93 -16.52 11.74
C PRO A 157 3.05 -17.00 10.57
N GLN A 158 1.75 -17.16 10.79
CA GLN A 158 0.78 -17.61 9.79
C GLN A 158 0.09 -16.45 9.05
N TYR A 159 0.35 -15.20 9.47
CA TYR A 159 -0.26 -14.05 8.83
C TYR A 159 0.24 -13.88 7.39
N ASP A 160 -0.69 -13.59 6.48
CA ASP A 160 -0.41 -13.33 5.07
C ASP A 160 -0.85 -11.91 4.72
N PRO A 161 0.10 -10.96 4.51
CA PRO A 161 -0.23 -9.59 4.15
C PRO A 161 -0.81 -9.43 2.73
N TYR A 162 -0.75 -10.46 1.89
CA TYR A 162 -1.24 -10.45 0.51
C TYR A 162 -2.60 -11.11 0.35
N LYS A 163 -3.04 -11.90 1.34
CA LYS A 163 -4.42 -12.36 1.42
C LYS A 163 -5.30 -11.18 1.79
N ALA A 164 -6.03 -10.65 0.81
CA ALA A 164 -6.91 -9.51 1.03
C ALA A 164 -7.96 -9.86 2.10
N PRO A 165 -8.03 -9.11 3.21
CA PRO A 165 -9.13 -9.23 4.17
C PRO A 165 -10.42 -8.75 3.51
N MET A 166 -11.57 -9.34 3.85
CA MET A 166 -12.84 -8.73 3.45
C MET A 166 -13.07 -7.52 4.37
N ILE A 167 -13.33 -6.35 3.77
CA ILE A 167 -13.60 -5.11 4.53
C ILE A 167 -14.73 -5.38 5.55
N GLY A 168 -14.47 -5.09 6.82
CA GLY A 168 -15.41 -5.34 7.94
C GLY A 168 -15.21 -6.66 8.69
N GLU A 169 -14.22 -7.48 8.34
CA GLU A 169 -13.85 -8.65 9.15
C GLU A 169 -13.17 -8.22 10.46
N LYS A 170 -13.66 -8.75 11.59
CA LYS A 170 -13.13 -8.43 12.93
C LYS A 170 -11.64 -8.76 13.11
N GLU A 171 -11.17 -9.80 12.41
CA GLU A 171 -9.75 -10.17 12.40
C GLU A 171 -8.90 -9.05 11.79
N TRP A 172 -9.39 -8.42 10.73
CA TRP A 172 -8.71 -7.32 10.07
C TRP A 172 -8.62 -6.06 10.93
N GLU A 173 -9.72 -5.71 11.60
CA GLU A 173 -9.73 -4.60 12.57
C GLU A 173 -8.75 -4.84 13.72
N SER A 174 -8.64 -6.09 14.20
CA SER A 174 -7.69 -6.45 15.25
C SER A 174 -6.24 -6.30 14.80
N ILE A 175 -5.90 -6.87 13.64
CA ILE A 175 -4.54 -6.82 13.08
C ILE A 175 -4.12 -5.38 12.78
N THR A 176 -4.97 -4.62 12.09
CA THR A 176 -4.66 -3.21 11.79
C THR A 176 -4.59 -2.36 13.05
N GLY A 177 -5.44 -2.63 14.05
CA GLY A 177 -5.37 -1.97 15.35
C GLY A 177 -4.08 -2.25 16.12
N GLU A 178 -3.46 -3.42 15.95
CA GLU A 178 -2.13 -3.72 16.50
C GLU A 178 -1.03 -2.95 15.78
N VAL A 179 -1.00 -3.02 14.44
CA VAL A 179 -0.05 -2.26 13.61
C VAL A 179 -0.12 -0.76 13.91
N GLN A 180 -1.33 -0.23 14.10
CA GLN A 180 -1.56 1.17 14.43
C GLN A 180 -0.99 1.60 15.79
N LYS A 181 -0.77 0.66 16.73
CA LYS A 181 -0.10 0.95 18.01
C LYS A 181 1.41 0.93 17.88
N LEU A 182 1.94 0.24 16.87
CA LEU A 182 3.38 0.08 16.63
C LEU A 182 3.97 1.22 15.82
N TRP A 183 3.18 1.83 14.93
CA TRP A 183 3.67 2.94 14.11
C TRP A 183 3.61 4.27 14.83
N LYS A 184 4.31 5.25 14.27
CA LYS A 184 4.21 6.65 14.65
C LYS A 184 3.63 7.45 13.50
N VAL A 185 2.60 8.24 13.80
CA VAL A 185 2.01 9.19 12.85
C VAL A 185 2.84 10.47 12.85
N GLU A 186 3.44 10.81 11.72
CA GLU A 186 4.22 12.05 11.53
C GLU A 186 3.41 13.15 10.83
N LEU A 187 2.39 12.78 10.05
CA LEU A 187 1.42 13.70 9.43
C LEU A 187 0.06 13.02 9.34
N ASP A 188 -1.01 13.72 9.68
CA ASP A 188 -2.40 13.25 9.56
C ASP A 188 -3.30 14.41 9.12
N GLU A 189 -3.60 14.43 7.83
CA GLU A 189 -4.48 15.41 7.19
C GLU A 189 -5.71 14.75 6.56
N ILE A 190 -6.02 13.50 6.98
CA ILE A 190 -7.17 12.74 6.50
C ILE A 190 -8.47 13.53 6.70
N SER A 191 -8.60 14.22 7.83
CA SER A 191 -9.80 15.02 8.13
C SER A 191 -9.98 16.24 7.24
N ARG A 192 -8.94 16.67 6.50
CA ARG A 192 -9.03 17.76 5.53
C ARG A 192 -9.53 17.31 4.16
N VAL A 193 -9.60 16.00 3.92
CA VAL A 193 -10.17 15.45 2.68
C VAL A 193 -11.68 15.57 2.76
N LYS A 194 -12.26 16.29 1.78
CA LYS A 194 -13.72 16.38 1.65
C LYS A 194 -14.25 15.05 1.11
N VAL A 195 -15.18 14.47 1.85
CA VAL A 195 -15.98 13.30 1.47
C VAL A 195 -17.33 13.81 0.91
N GLU A 196 -17.96 13.08 0.00
CA GLU A 196 -19.15 13.52 -0.77
C GLU A 196 -20.47 13.00 -0.21
#